data_AF-A0A6I2YMB9-F1
#
_entry.id   AF-A0A6I2YMB9-F1
#
_cell.length_a   1.000
_cell.length_b   1.000
_cell.length_c   1.000
_cell.angle_alpha   90.00
_cell.angle_beta   90.00
_cell.angle_gamma   90.00
#
_symmetry.space_group_name_H-M   'P 1'
#
loop_
_entity.id
_entity.type
_entity.pdbx_description
1 polymer ?
#
loop_
_entity_poly.entity_id
_entity_poly.type
_entity_poly.pdbx_seq_one_letter_code
_entity_poly.pdbx_strand_id
1 'polypeptide(L)'
;MGKASSAKKVARLAQRGKGKKIRFQGGSIFPIAIAAVFVLGVLVVGVSRHYSRAEAAGPKLGNHWHLAYGIYVCDHYLDPFKDNKESSADYQELQIHSHGDGVMHWHPSNEQAINRSTGKSARFDVFLGLYGVKVTDTKLTITGAELTPPSGDVTYAEDKDTCDVNGKPEKASLRTIVWDRYDKADARTVRTSDLGNERILHDQQVFVVAFVADSVQNADLPLPKWATDLPTLGSVDQAPTTPTTFPGDSTLPGATGATGATGATGATVTTVAPSTTAALVTTAVN
;
A
#
# COMPACT_ATOMS: atom_id res chain seq x y z
N MET A 1 24.75 -63.69 82.02
CA MET A 1 25.76 -62.63 81.79
C MET A 1 25.60 -62.08 80.36
N GLY A 2 25.33 -60.78 80.25
CA GLY A 2 25.58 -59.86 79.11
C GLY A 2 25.19 -60.24 77.68
N LYS A 3 23.99 -59.82 77.21
CA LYS A 3 23.72 -59.62 75.78
C LYS A 3 24.50 -58.39 75.29
N ALA A 4 25.64 -58.60 74.62
CA ALA A 4 26.41 -57.52 74.02
C ALA A 4 26.11 -57.37 72.51
N SER A 5 25.44 -56.27 72.19
CA SER A 5 25.85 -55.36 71.12
C SER A 5 25.62 -55.76 69.64
N SER A 6 24.41 -56.22 69.28
CA SER A 6 23.90 -56.04 67.90
C SER A 6 23.57 -54.55 67.63
N ALA A 7 23.15 -53.82 68.67
CA ALA A 7 22.71 -52.43 68.56
C ALA A 7 23.82 -51.44 68.15
N LYS A 8 25.09 -51.64 68.59
CA LYS A 8 26.18 -50.73 68.17
C LYS A 8 26.59 -50.90 66.70
N LYS A 9 26.42 -52.08 66.10
CA LYS A 9 26.71 -52.28 64.67
C LYS A 9 25.67 -51.61 63.79
N VAL A 10 24.39 -51.67 64.18
CA VAL A 10 23.29 -51.01 63.46
C VAL A 10 23.35 -49.48 63.62
N ALA A 11 23.73 -48.98 64.81
CA ALA A 11 23.92 -47.54 65.02
C ALA A 11 25.07 -46.93 64.17
N ARG A 12 26.15 -47.69 63.91
CA ARG A 12 27.28 -47.24 63.08
C ARG A 12 26.95 -47.22 61.58
N LEU A 13 26.01 -48.06 61.14
CA LEU A 13 25.46 -48.05 59.78
C LEU A 13 24.47 -46.89 59.58
N ALA A 14 23.64 -46.56 60.58
CA ALA A 14 22.74 -45.42 60.53
C ALA A 14 23.49 -44.07 60.48
N GLN A 15 24.65 -43.95 61.14
CA GLN A 15 25.47 -42.73 61.05
C GLN A 15 26.18 -42.53 59.71
N ARG A 16 26.44 -43.61 58.94
CA ARG A 16 27.08 -43.55 57.61
C ARG A 16 26.10 -43.27 56.47
N GLY A 17 24.80 -43.44 56.69
CA GLY A 17 23.73 -43.14 55.73
C GLY A 17 23.24 -41.69 55.75
N LYS A 18 23.93 -40.78 56.46
CA LYS A 18 23.67 -39.34 56.39
C LYS A 18 24.19 -38.82 55.04
N GLY A 19 23.49 -39.20 53.98
CA GLY A 19 23.72 -38.74 52.62
C GLY A 19 23.85 -37.24 52.67
N LYS A 20 25.04 -36.74 52.32
CA LYS A 20 25.29 -35.33 52.11
C LYS A 20 24.24 -34.90 51.09
N LYS A 21 23.18 -34.23 51.55
CA LYS A 21 22.23 -33.58 50.65
C LYS A 21 23.09 -32.60 49.87
N ILE A 22 23.44 -32.96 48.65
CA ILE A 22 24.06 -32.04 47.72
C ILE A 22 22.91 -31.08 47.42
N ARG A 23 22.82 -30.02 48.24
CA ARG A 23 21.98 -28.89 47.89
C ARG A 23 22.59 -28.44 46.57
N PHE A 24 21.88 -28.64 45.47
CA PHE A 24 22.16 -27.92 44.25
C PHE A 24 21.92 -26.45 44.60
N GLN A 25 22.95 -25.83 45.19
CA GLN A 25 23.07 -24.41 45.41
C GLN A 25 23.53 -23.80 44.07
N GLY A 26 22.97 -24.28 42.96
CA GLY A 26 23.12 -23.67 41.66
C GLY A 26 22.23 -22.45 41.68
N GLY A 27 22.85 -21.27 41.81
CA GLY A 27 22.12 -20.01 41.84
C GLY A 27 21.16 -19.90 40.65
N SER A 28 19.98 -19.34 40.89
CA SER A 28 18.95 -19.09 39.87
C SER A 28 19.46 -18.24 38.70
N ILE A 29 20.66 -17.67 38.79
CA ILE A 29 21.33 -16.90 37.76
C ILE A 29 21.40 -17.66 36.43
N PHE A 30 21.77 -18.95 36.42
CA PHE A 30 21.89 -19.71 35.17
C PHE A 30 20.54 -19.90 34.44
N PRO A 31 19.46 -20.42 35.08
CA PRO A 31 18.17 -20.52 34.42
C PRO A 31 17.54 -19.16 34.09
N ILE A 32 17.78 -18.11 34.90
CA ILE A 32 17.32 -16.74 34.61
C ILE A 32 18.03 -16.18 33.37
N ALA A 33 19.35 -16.35 33.26
CA ALA A 33 20.11 -15.89 32.11
C ALA A 33 19.64 -16.59 30.81
N ILE A 34 19.39 -17.90 30.86
CA ILE A 34 18.82 -18.64 29.74
C ILE A 34 17.44 -18.10 29.37
N ALA A 35 16.54 -17.90 30.35
CA ALA A 35 15.21 -17.36 30.10
C ALA A 35 15.27 -15.96 29.47
N ALA A 36 16.18 -15.09 29.92
CA ALA A 36 16.39 -13.76 29.37
C ALA A 36 16.85 -13.83 27.90
N VAL A 37 17.78 -14.72 27.57
CA VAL A 37 18.23 -14.94 26.18
C VAL A 37 17.08 -15.44 25.30
N PHE A 38 16.23 -16.35 25.80
CA PHE A 38 15.05 -16.81 25.06
C PHE A 38 14.06 -15.68 24.79
N VAL A 39 13.74 -14.86 25.80
CA VAL A 39 12.84 -13.71 25.63
C VAL A 39 13.42 -12.71 24.62
N LEU A 40 14.72 -12.40 24.73
CA LEU A 40 15.39 -11.52 23.78
C LEU A 40 15.36 -12.09 22.37
N GLY A 41 15.61 -13.41 22.21
CA GLY A 41 15.55 -14.08 20.92
C GLY A 41 14.16 -14.02 20.28
N VAL A 42 13.09 -14.25 21.05
CA VAL A 42 11.70 -14.13 20.59
C VAL A 42 11.38 -12.68 20.21
N LEU A 43 11.82 -11.70 21.01
CA LEU A 43 11.63 -10.28 20.70
C LEU A 43 12.31 -9.90 19.38
N VAL A 44 13.57 -10.31 19.18
CA VAL A 44 14.30 -10.05 17.93
C VAL A 44 13.57 -10.67 16.74
N VAL A 45 13.16 -11.93 16.83
CA VAL A 45 12.42 -12.60 15.74
C VAL A 45 11.08 -11.92 15.47
N GLY A 46 10.36 -11.50 16.51
CA GLY A 46 9.09 -10.78 16.39
C GLY A 46 9.26 -9.44 15.67
N VAL A 47 10.24 -8.66 16.10
CA VAL A 47 10.60 -7.36 15.50
C VAL A 47 11.04 -7.55 14.05
N SER A 48 11.95 -8.49 13.77
CA SER A 48 12.39 -8.78 12.41
C SER A 48 11.25 -9.20 11.49
N ARG A 49 10.35 -10.08 11.94
CA ARG A 49 9.18 -10.48 11.14
C ARG A 49 8.23 -9.33 10.87
N HIS A 50 8.02 -8.43 11.84
CA HIS A 50 7.21 -7.25 11.65
C HIS A 50 7.78 -6.37 10.54
N TYR A 51 9.09 -6.08 10.58
CA TYR A 51 9.77 -5.35 9.53
C TYR A 51 9.71 -6.07 8.18
N SER A 52 9.97 -7.39 8.12
CA SER A 52 9.90 -8.15 6.85
C SER A 52 8.51 -8.14 6.22
N ARG A 53 7.43 -8.16 7.02
CA ARG A 53 6.06 -8.05 6.51
C ARG A 53 5.76 -6.66 5.98
N ALA A 54 6.20 -5.62 6.69
CA ALA A 54 6.12 -4.26 6.18
C ALA A 54 6.90 -4.16 4.85
N GLU A 55 8.11 -4.72 4.76
CA GLU A 55 8.90 -4.75 3.53
C GLU A 55 8.22 -5.51 2.37
N ALA A 56 7.44 -6.55 2.65
CA ALA A 56 6.68 -7.31 1.66
C ALA A 56 5.29 -6.74 1.34
N ALA A 57 4.87 -5.67 2.03
CA ALA A 57 3.60 -4.99 1.78
C ALA A 57 3.63 -4.19 0.47
N GLY A 58 2.45 -3.87 -0.03
CA GLY A 58 2.24 -3.17 -1.31
C GLY A 58 1.62 -4.05 -2.40
N PRO A 59 1.20 -3.42 -3.51
CA PRO A 59 0.53 -4.08 -4.61
C PRO A 59 1.46 -5.07 -5.28
N LYS A 60 0.88 -6.16 -5.77
CA LYS A 60 1.55 -7.22 -6.54
C LYS A 60 1.01 -7.25 -7.96
N LEU A 61 1.72 -7.94 -8.85
CA LEU A 61 1.21 -8.19 -10.19
C LEU A 61 -0.20 -8.78 -10.18
N GLY A 62 -1.06 -8.25 -11.06
CA GLY A 62 -2.47 -8.64 -11.19
C GLY A 62 -3.37 -8.11 -10.08
N ASN A 63 -2.88 -7.28 -9.16
CA ASN A 63 -3.74 -6.57 -8.22
C ASN A 63 -4.41 -5.37 -8.89
N HIS A 64 -5.57 -4.98 -8.39
CA HIS A 64 -6.31 -3.78 -8.81
C HIS A 64 -6.64 -2.99 -7.55
N TRP A 65 -5.81 -2.01 -7.21
CA TRP A 65 -5.97 -1.19 -6.03
C TRP A 65 -6.45 0.20 -6.41
N HIS A 66 -7.30 0.76 -5.58
CA HIS A 66 -7.89 2.08 -5.73
C HIS A 66 -7.57 2.86 -4.46
N LEU A 67 -6.92 4.01 -4.62
CA LEU A 67 -6.46 4.83 -3.50
C LEU A 67 -6.94 6.25 -3.74
N ALA A 68 -7.44 6.96 -2.75
CA ALA A 68 -7.75 8.37 -2.96
C ALA A 68 -6.49 9.21 -2.80
N TYR A 69 -6.36 10.28 -3.58
CA TYR A 69 -5.31 11.28 -3.40
C TYR A 69 -5.90 12.68 -3.29
N GLY A 70 -5.12 13.63 -2.76
CA GLY A 70 -5.49 15.05 -2.83
C GLY A 70 -4.30 15.97 -2.61
N ILE A 71 -4.38 17.17 -3.17
CA ILE A 71 -3.50 18.28 -2.86
C ILE A 71 -4.34 19.35 -2.16
N TYR A 72 -4.04 19.60 -0.90
CA TYR A 72 -4.77 20.55 -0.06
C TYR A 72 -3.92 21.80 0.15
N VAL A 73 -4.39 22.95 -0.32
CA VAL A 73 -3.67 24.21 -0.24
C VAL A 73 -4.49 25.19 0.57
N CYS A 74 -3.91 25.64 1.68
CA CYS A 74 -4.47 26.56 2.66
C CYS A 74 -5.78 26.09 3.30
N ASP A 75 -6.88 26.13 2.56
CA ASP A 75 -8.24 25.87 3.04
C ASP A 75 -9.09 25.05 2.05
N HIS A 76 -8.52 24.63 0.92
CA HIS A 76 -9.26 23.89 -0.10
C HIS A 76 -8.42 22.81 -0.78
N TYR A 77 -9.12 21.84 -1.35
CA TYR A 77 -8.53 20.86 -2.27
C TYR A 77 -8.41 21.46 -3.66
N LEU A 78 -7.26 21.25 -4.31
CA LEU A 78 -7.14 21.43 -5.75
C LEU A 78 -8.00 20.39 -6.48
N ASP A 79 -8.38 20.71 -7.71
CA ASP A 79 -9.12 19.77 -8.56
C ASP A 79 -8.29 18.52 -8.88
N PRO A 80 -8.91 17.32 -8.91
CA PRO A 80 -8.24 16.11 -9.36
C PRO A 80 -7.71 16.22 -10.79
N PHE A 81 -6.60 15.54 -11.06
CA PHE A 81 -5.94 15.53 -12.37
C PHE A 81 -6.82 14.87 -13.43
N LYS A 82 -7.24 15.62 -14.46
CA LYS A 82 -8.23 15.16 -15.44
C LYS A 82 -7.71 14.23 -16.53
N ASP A 83 -6.40 14.06 -16.63
CA ASP A 83 -5.77 13.22 -17.65
C ASP A 83 -5.72 11.76 -17.21
N ASN A 84 -6.32 10.87 -18.01
CA ASN A 84 -6.31 9.43 -17.72
C ASN A 84 -4.97 8.76 -18.02
N LYS A 85 -4.08 9.37 -18.81
CA LYS A 85 -2.74 8.85 -19.14
C LYS A 85 -2.66 7.40 -19.61
N GLU A 86 -3.77 6.70 -19.91
CA GLU A 86 -3.78 5.27 -20.28
C GLU A 86 -3.07 4.99 -21.62
N SER A 87 -2.95 6.01 -22.48
CA SER A 87 -2.20 5.93 -23.73
C SER A 87 -0.74 6.40 -23.62
N SER A 88 -0.29 6.81 -22.43
CA SER A 88 1.08 7.32 -22.22
C SER A 88 2.09 6.18 -22.12
N ALA A 89 3.35 6.47 -22.43
CA ALA A 89 4.45 5.53 -22.21
C ALA A 89 4.58 5.15 -20.73
N ASP A 90 4.40 6.12 -19.82
CA ASP A 90 4.48 5.89 -18.38
C ASP A 90 3.41 4.89 -17.91
N TYR A 91 2.17 4.98 -18.43
CA TYR A 91 1.15 3.99 -18.14
C TYR A 91 1.55 2.59 -18.63
N GLN A 92 2.10 2.47 -19.84
CA GLN A 92 2.56 1.18 -20.36
C GLN A 92 3.65 0.56 -19.47
N GLU A 93 4.43 1.37 -18.76
CA GLU A 93 5.50 0.87 -17.88
C GLU A 93 5.05 0.65 -16.42
N LEU A 94 4.10 1.45 -15.93
CA LEU A 94 3.75 1.48 -14.51
C LEU A 94 2.37 0.86 -14.22
N GLN A 95 1.43 0.98 -15.16
CA GLN A 95 0.02 0.62 -15.01
C GLN A 95 -0.62 1.34 -13.80
N ILE A 96 -0.35 2.65 -13.71
CA ILE A 96 -0.89 3.55 -12.69
C ILE A 96 -1.50 4.74 -13.43
N HIS A 97 -2.71 5.16 -13.03
CA HIS A 97 -3.34 6.36 -13.59
C HIS A 97 -4.49 6.91 -12.70
N SER A 98 -5.20 7.95 -13.16
CA SER A 98 -6.38 8.54 -12.52
C SER A 98 -7.42 8.97 -13.55
N HIS A 99 -8.72 8.84 -13.30
CA HIS A 99 -9.77 9.28 -14.23
C HIS A 99 -10.26 10.72 -13.98
N GLY A 100 -9.52 11.53 -13.22
CA GLY A 100 -9.98 12.88 -12.85
C GLY A 100 -11.06 12.91 -11.80
N ASP A 101 -11.22 11.81 -11.10
CA ASP A 101 -12.16 11.53 -10.01
C ASP A 101 -11.50 11.61 -8.62
N GLY A 102 -10.19 11.80 -8.56
CA GLY A 102 -9.42 11.86 -7.31
C GLY A 102 -8.98 10.49 -6.78
N VAL A 103 -9.09 9.45 -7.62
CA VAL A 103 -8.62 8.09 -7.35
C VAL A 103 -7.34 7.82 -8.14
N MET A 104 -6.37 7.20 -7.48
CA MET A 104 -5.21 6.54 -8.07
C MET A 104 -5.60 5.08 -8.32
N HIS A 105 -5.62 4.72 -9.60
CA HIS A 105 -5.86 3.37 -10.07
C HIS A 105 -4.50 2.71 -10.23
N TRP A 106 -4.25 1.70 -9.40
CA TRP A 106 -2.94 1.09 -9.25
C TRP A 106 -3.05 -0.41 -9.54
N HIS A 107 -2.78 -0.78 -10.78
CA HIS A 107 -3.01 -2.15 -11.26
C HIS A 107 -1.84 -2.72 -12.09
N PRO A 108 -0.68 -2.97 -11.46
CA PRO A 108 0.50 -3.51 -12.13
C PRO A 108 0.17 -4.86 -12.77
N SER A 109 0.17 -4.94 -14.10
CA SER A 109 -0.27 -6.12 -14.86
C SER A 109 0.80 -6.69 -15.80
N ASN A 110 1.91 -5.96 -16.00
CA ASN A 110 2.99 -6.32 -16.90
C ASN A 110 4.34 -6.47 -16.17
N GLU A 111 5.34 -7.04 -16.85
CA GLU A 111 6.65 -7.31 -16.23
C GLU A 111 7.43 -6.04 -15.90
N GLN A 112 7.25 -4.97 -16.68
CA GLN A 112 7.90 -3.67 -16.47
C GLN A 112 7.48 -3.04 -15.12
N ALA A 113 6.22 -3.24 -14.74
CA ALA A 113 5.64 -2.76 -13.49
C ALA A 113 6.27 -3.42 -12.25
N ILE A 114 6.83 -4.63 -12.35
CA ILE A 114 7.37 -5.38 -11.20
C ILE A 114 8.34 -4.52 -10.37
N ASN A 115 9.30 -3.88 -11.01
CA ASN A 115 10.35 -3.16 -10.27
C ASN A 115 10.01 -1.70 -10.00
N ARG A 116 8.87 -1.19 -10.50
CA ARG A 116 8.55 0.24 -10.47
C ARG A 116 7.23 0.58 -9.78
N SER A 117 6.27 -0.33 -9.78
CA SER A 117 4.95 -0.11 -9.19
C SER A 117 4.48 -1.27 -8.30
N THR A 118 5.37 -2.16 -7.86
CA THR A 118 5.03 -3.21 -6.88
C THR A 118 5.88 -3.12 -5.60
N GLY A 119 5.40 -3.73 -4.52
CA GLY A 119 6.15 -3.93 -3.28
C GLY A 119 6.80 -2.65 -2.71
N LYS A 120 8.14 -2.61 -2.68
CA LYS A 120 8.90 -1.46 -2.15
C LYS A 120 8.93 -0.25 -3.07
N SER A 121 8.70 -0.45 -4.36
CA SER A 121 8.66 0.60 -5.39
C SER A 121 7.29 1.24 -5.50
N ALA A 122 6.25 0.63 -4.92
CA ALA A 122 4.93 1.23 -4.85
C ALA A 122 4.91 2.38 -3.84
N ARG A 123 5.18 3.57 -4.35
CA ARG A 123 5.33 4.80 -3.57
C ARG A 123 4.55 5.93 -4.20
N PHE A 124 4.13 6.85 -3.35
CA PHE A 124 3.22 7.92 -3.75
C PHE A 124 3.86 8.89 -4.77
N ASP A 125 5.16 9.14 -4.66
CA ASP A 125 5.94 9.96 -5.59
C ASP A 125 5.94 9.44 -7.03
N VAL A 126 5.82 8.12 -7.22
CA VAL A 126 5.66 7.50 -8.55
C VAL A 126 4.40 8.04 -9.22
N PHE A 127 3.27 8.10 -8.50
CA PHE A 127 2.03 8.67 -9.03
C PHE A 127 2.14 10.18 -9.24
N LEU A 128 2.68 10.91 -8.25
CA LEU A 128 2.84 12.37 -8.34
C LEU A 128 3.68 12.78 -9.56
N GLY A 129 4.75 12.03 -9.84
CA GLY A 129 5.61 12.25 -10.99
C GLY A 129 4.89 12.16 -12.34
N LEU A 130 3.89 11.27 -12.47
CA LEU A 130 3.08 11.14 -13.69
C LEU A 130 2.36 12.44 -14.05
N TYR A 131 1.97 13.21 -13.03
CA TYR A 131 1.19 14.44 -13.17
C TYR A 131 2.02 15.69 -12.95
N GLY A 132 3.35 15.59 -13.09
CA GLY A 132 4.26 16.73 -12.95
C GLY A 132 4.30 17.30 -11.53
N VAL A 133 3.93 16.51 -10.52
CA VAL A 133 3.95 16.95 -9.12
C VAL A 133 5.21 16.44 -8.44
N LYS A 134 5.94 17.38 -7.84
CA LYS A 134 7.14 17.10 -7.07
C LYS A 134 6.97 17.65 -5.66
N VAL A 135 7.19 16.78 -4.68
CA VAL A 135 7.13 17.15 -3.27
C VAL A 135 8.48 16.86 -2.63
N THR A 136 9.02 17.89 -1.99
CA THR A 136 10.16 17.81 -1.08
C THR A 136 9.71 18.23 0.31
N ASP A 137 10.57 18.11 1.30
CA ASP A 137 10.26 18.48 2.68
C ASP A 137 9.77 19.93 2.85
N THR A 138 10.16 20.85 1.97
CA THR A 138 9.82 22.28 2.10
C THR A 138 9.15 22.88 0.87
N LYS A 139 8.90 22.08 -0.18
CA LYS A 139 8.33 22.57 -1.45
C LYS A 139 7.41 21.56 -2.11
N LEU A 140 6.27 22.06 -2.60
CA LEU A 140 5.36 21.40 -3.51
C LEU A 140 5.41 22.16 -4.84
N THR A 141 5.86 21.49 -5.90
CA THR A 141 5.88 22.04 -7.26
C THR A 141 4.94 21.25 -8.13
N ILE A 142 4.12 21.95 -8.90
CA ILE A 142 3.21 21.40 -9.89
C ILE A 142 3.61 21.99 -11.23
N THR A 143 4.11 21.15 -12.12
CA THR A 143 4.44 21.54 -13.49
C THR A 143 3.16 21.55 -14.31
N GLY A 144 2.66 22.75 -14.62
CA GLY A 144 1.34 22.92 -15.22
C GLY A 144 1.24 22.37 -16.63
N ALA A 145 2.37 22.25 -17.34
CA ALA A 145 2.44 21.64 -18.67
C ALA A 145 2.05 20.15 -18.68
N GLU A 146 2.20 19.44 -17.56
CA GLU A 146 1.86 18.01 -17.42
C GLU A 146 0.40 17.77 -17.03
N LEU A 147 -0.33 18.86 -16.72
CA LEU A 147 -1.75 18.82 -16.37
C LEU A 147 -2.64 18.92 -17.62
N THR A 148 -3.88 18.46 -17.46
CA THR A 148 -4.93 18.62 -18.47
C THR A 148 -6.13 19.35 -17.85
N PRO A 149 -6.54 20.51 -18.38
CA PRO A 149 -5.83 21.30 -19.40
C PRO A 149 -4.48 21.81 -18.87
N PRO A 150 -3.48 22.06 -19.74
CA PRO A 150 -2.21 22.63 -19.32
C PRO A 150 -2.42 23.98 -18.64
N SER A 151 -1.65 24.21 -17.57
CA SER A 151 -1.67 25.44 -16.79
C SER A 151 -0.24 25.99 -16.60
N GLY A 152 -0.12 27.11 -15.88
CA GLY A 152 1.19 27.62 -15.49
C GLY A 152 1.79 26.79 -14.35
N ASP A 153 3.12 26.76 -14.27
CA ASP A 153 3.80 26.14 -13.14
C ASP A 153 3.45 26.87 -11.83
N VAL A 154 3.18 26.08 -10.79
CA VAL A 154 2.90 26.57 -9.45
C VAL A 154 3.88 25.95 -8.49
N THR A 155 4.39 26.74 -7.55
CA THR A 155 5.21 26.24 -6.44
C THR A 155 4.74 26.86 -5.15
N TYR A 156 4.56 26.03 -4.13
CA TYR A 156 4.33 26.40 -2.75
C TYR A 156 5.58 26.04 -1.95
N ALA A 157 6.19 27.02 -1.31
CA ALA A 157 7.42 26.87 -0.54
C ALA A 157 7.25 27.47 0.87
N GLU A 158 7.60 26.70 1.90
CA GLU A 158 7.43 27.10 3.31
C GLU A 158 8.19 28.38 3.69
N ASP A 159 9.27 28.70 2.96
CA ASP A 159 10.12 29.87 3.18
C ASP A 159 9.62 31.14 2.46
N LYS A 160 8.60 31.02 1.59
CA LYS A 160 8.14 32.12 0.73
C LYS A 160 6.64 32.36 0.80
N ASP A 161 5.86 31.29 0.78
CA ASP A 161 4.43 31.35 0.63
C ASP A 161 3.74 31.31 2.00
N THR A 162 2.56 31.93 2.07
CA THR A 162 1.74 32.02 3.27
C THR A 162 0.31 31.65 2.93
N CYS A 163 -0.43 31.21 3.94
CA CYS A 163 -1.87 31.01 3.82
C CYS A 163 -2.61 32.11 4.57
N ASP A 164 -3.74 32.56 4.01
CA ASP A 164 -4.59 33.51 4.71
C ASP A 164 -5.43 32.77 5.76
N VAL A 165 -5.31 33.20 7.01
CA VAL A 165 -6.12 32.71 8.13
C VAL A 165 -6.84 33.89 8.76
N ASN A 166 -8.15 33.97 8.55
CA ASN A 166 -9.01 35.06 9.05
C ASN A 166 -8.57 36.46 8.57
N GLY A 167 -8.19 36.59 7.30
CA GLY A 167 -7.78 37.84 6.67
C GLY A 167 -6.35 38.26 7.00
N LYS A 168 -5.51 37.34 7.50
CA LYS A 168 -4.12 37.59 7.86
C LYS A 168 -3.20 36.53 7.26
N PRO A 169 -2.09 36.93 6.63
CA PRO A 169 -1.10 35.97 6.15
C PRO A 169 -0.41 35.28 7.34
N GLU A 170 -0.41 33.96 7.32
CA GLU A 170 0.27 33.10 8.28
C GLU A 170 1.26 32.19 7.55
N LYS A 171 2.39 31.89 8.19
CA LYS A 171 3.33 30.89 7.68
C LYS A 171 2.63 29.55 7.50
N ALA A 172 3.00 28.86 6.43
CA ALA A 172 2.44 27.58 6.08
C ALA A 172 3.55 26.55 5.89
N SER A 173 3.24 25.31 6.27
CA SER A 173 4.12 24.17 6.21
C SER A 173 3.50 23.03 5.41
N LEU A 174 4.36 22.19 4.84
CA LEU A 174 3.99 20.99 4.14
C LEU A 174 3.93 19.80 5.09
N ARG A 175 2.92 18.98 4.87
CA ARG A 175 2.76 17.69 5.52
C ARG A 175 2.03 16.74 4.60
N THR A 176 2.39 15.46 4.66
CA THR A 176 1.67 14.40 3.96
C THR A 176 0.88 13.60 4.97
N ILE A 177 -0.40 13.43 4.70
CA ILE A 177 -1.34 12.74 5.57
C ILE A 177 -1.80 11.49 4.86
N VAL A 178 -1.69 10.37 5.56
CA VAL A 178 -1.95 9.06 5.03
C VAL A 178 -2.98 8.41 5.92
N TRP A 179 -4.17 8.17 5.39
CA TRP A 179 -5.17 7.37 6.08
C TRP A 179 -5.03 5.93 5.65
N ASP A 180 -5.08 5.02 6.62
CA ASP A 180 -5.00 3.58 6.36
C ASP A 180 -6.20 3.10 5.52
N ARG A 181 -7.35 3.76 5.66
CA ARG A 181 -8.57 3.52 4.89
C ARG A 181 -9.42 4.77 4.75
N TYR A 182 -10.13 4.88 3.64
CA TYR A 182 -11.08 5.96 3.35
C TYR A 182 -12.21 6.14 4.40
N ASP A 183 -12.65 5.06 5.05
CA ASP A 183 -13.75 5.06 6.02
C ASP A 183 -13.28 5.17 7.48
N LYS A 184 -11.98 5.39 7.70
CA LYS A 184 -11.37 5.52 9.04
C LYS A 184 -10.62 6.84 9.18
N ALA A 185 -11.36 7.94 9.26
CA ALA A 185 -10.81 9.30 9.36
C ALA A 185 -9.83 9.51 10.54
N ASP A 186 -9.98 8.73 11.62
CA ASP A 186 -9.13 8.82 12.82
C ASP A 186 -7.81 8.04 12.68
N ALA A 187 -7.74 7.06 11.78
CA ALA A 187 -6.56 6.22 11.57
C ALA A 187 -5.64 6.86 10.51
N ARG A 188 -4.93 7.92 10.90
CA ARG A 188 -4.01 8.65 10.02
C ARG A 188 -2.60 8.73 10.56
N THR A 189 -1.65 8.68 9.64
CA THR A 189 -0.24 8.99 9.87
C THR A 189 0.08 10.32 9.22
N VAL A 190 0.83 11.18 9.91
CA VAL A 190 1.29 12.46 9.38
C VAL A 190 2.80 12.41 9.20
N ARG A 191 3.26 12.82 8.02
CA ARG A 191 4.66 12.98 7.66
C ARG A 191 4.99 14.45 7.54
N THR A 192 6.12 14.84 8.10
CA THR A 192 6.71 16.19 8.01
C THR A 192 8.09 16.15 7.33
N SER A 193 8.47 14.99 6.79
CA SER A 193 9.70 14.75 6.04
C SER A 193 9.46 13.59 5.10
N ASP A 194 10.23 13.52 4.02
CA ASP A 194 10.11 12.51 2.96
C ASP A 194 8.68 12.47 2.36
N LEU A 195 8.12 13.67 2.19
CA LEU A 195 6.68 13.90 2.03
C LEU A 195 6.05 13.22 0.81
N GLY A 196 6.79 13.06 -0.29
CA GLY A 196 6.30 12.36 -1.47
C GLY A 196 6.47 10.85 -1.43
N ASN A 197 7.35 10.34 -0.58
CA ASN A 197 7.91 8.99 -0.71
C ASN A 197 7.20 7.95 0.18
N GLU A 198 5.95 8.21 0.57
CA GLU A 198 5.17 7.27 1.37
C GLU A 198 4.90 5.99 0.57
N ARG A 199 4.99 4.85 1.25
CA ARG A 199 4.70 3.55 0.64
C ARG A 199 3.19 3.30 0.56
N ILE A 200 2.79 2.71 -0.55
CA ILE A 200 1.47 2.12 -0.71
C ILE A 200 1.52 0.72 -0.12
N LEU A 201 0.72 0.47 0.91
CA LEU A 201 0.75 -0.74 1.72
C LEU A 201 -0.50 -1.59 1.52
N HIS A 202 -1.65 -0.94 1.33
CA HIS A 202 -2.96 -1.58 1.23
C HIS A 202 -3.86 -0.86 0.21
N ASP A 203 -4.85 -1.58 -0.30
CA ASP A 203 -5.95 -0.99 -1.07
C ASP A 203 -6.78 -0.02 -0.20
N GLN A 204 -7.44 0.95 -0.83
CA GLN A 204 -8.34 1.92 -0.19
C GLN A 204 -7.69 2.92 0.79
N GLN A 205 -6.35 3.06 0.79
CA GLN A 205 -5.68 4.14 1.51
C GLN A 205 -5.99 5.51 0.89
N VAL A 206 -5.76 6.57 1.66
CA VAL A 206 -5.93 7.96 1.20
C VAL A 206 -4.64 8.73 1.45
N PHE A 207 -4.14 9.43 0.44
CA PHE A 207 -2.90 10.22 0.50
C PHE A 207 -3.20 11.69 0.23
N VAL A 208 -2.81 12.58 1.14
CA VAL A 208 -2.98 14.03 0.94
C VAL A 208 -1.68 14.74 1.19
N VAL A 209 -1.23 15.53 0.21
CA VAL A 209 -0.17 16.53 0.42
C VAL A 209 -0.85 17.84 0.79
N ALA A 210 -0.58 18.34 1.99
CA ALA A 210 -1.19 19.56 2.50
C ALA A 210 -0.13 20.66 2.69
N PHE A 211 -0.32 21.81 2.04
CA PHE A 211 0.38 23.06 2.32
C PHE A 211 -0.57 23.98 3.07
N VAL A 212 -0.35 24.17 4.38
CA VAL A 212 -1.37 24.75 5.27
C VAL A 212 -0.74 25.57 6.37
N ALA A 213 -1.47 26.57 6.87
CA ALA A 213 -0.99 27.42 7.95
C ALA A 213 -0.56 26.60 9.19
N ASP A 214 0.48 27.06 9.88
CA ASP A 214 1.07 26.37 11.03
C ASP A 214 0.08 26.21 12.20
N SER A 215 -0.89 27.12 12.33
CA SER A 215 -1.97 27.05 13.31
C SER A 215 -3.01 25.95 13.05
N VAL A 216 -3.11 25.44 11.81
CA VAL A 216 -4.07 24.39 11.46
C VAL A 216 -3.63 23.06 12.03
N GLN A 217 -4.47 22.41 12.83
CA GLN A 217 -4.13 21.12 13.43
C GLN A 217 -4.31 19.99 12.41
N ASN A 218 -3.50 18.93 12.56
CA ASN A 218 -3.62 17.72 11.72
C ASN A 218 -5.00 17.06 11.79
N ALA A 219 -5.76 17.28 12.87
CA ALA A 219 -7.10 16.74 13.05
C ALA A 219 -8.18 17.52 12.30
N ASP A 220 -7.90 18.77 11.96
CA ASP A 220 -8.84 19.65 11.28
C ASP A 220 -8.76 19.50 9.76
N LEU A 221 -7.77 18.74 9.25
CA LEU A 221 -7.63 18.48 7.83
C LEU A 221 -8.64 17.42 7.37
N PRO A 222 -9.60 17.80 6.50
CA PRO A 222 -10.68 16.91 6.11
C PRO A 222 -10.18 15.84 5.16
N LEU A 223 -10.82 14.67 5.14
CA LEU A 223 -10.66 13.74 4.03
C LEU A 223 -11.10 14.40 2.71
N PRO A 224 -10.47 14.07 1.57
CA PRO A 224 -10.98 14.50 0.27
C PRO A 224 -12.41 14.00 0.06
N LYS A 225 -13.29 14.85 -0.45
CA LYS A 225 -14.72 14.52 -0.64
C LYS A 225 -14.93 13.22 -1.45
N TRP A 226 -14.11 13.00 -2.46
CA TRP A 226 -14.15 11.84 -3.35
C TRP A 226 -13.62 10.55 -2.72
N ALA A 227 -12.93 10.62 -1.56
CA ALA A 227 -12.46 9.42 -0.88
C ALA A 227 -13.62 8.50 -0.47
N THR A 228 -14.80 9.07 -0.21
CA THR A 228 -16.01 8.29 0.12
C THR A 228 -16.57 7.48 -1.05
N ASP A 229 -16.29 7.90 -2.28
CA ASP A 229 -16.77 7.25 -3.51
C ASP A 229 -15.83 6.15 -4.01
N LEU A 230 -14.67 5.97 -3.36
CA LEU A 230 -13.61 5.05 -3.75
C LEU A 230 -14.11 3.62 -4.02
N PRO A 231 -15.01 3.00 -3.20
CA PRO A 231 -15.56 1.68 -3.52
C PRO A 231 -16.37 1.62 -4.82
N THR A 232 -17.14 2.68 -5.10
CA THR A 232 -17.98 2.77 -6.30
C THR A 232 -17.11 2.98 -7.53
N LEU A 233 -16.18 3.94 -7.47
CA LEU A 233 -15.27 4.27 -8.55
C LEU A 233 -14.36 3.09 -8.91
N GLY A 234 -13.81 2.41 -7.89
CA GLY A 234 -13.01 1.22 -8.11
C GLY A 234 -13.76 -0.01 -8.62
N SER A 235 -15.10 -0.02 -8.55
CA SER A 235 -15.90 -1.13 -9.11
C SER A 235 -16.12 -1.00 -10.62
N VAL A 236 -16.05 0.22 -11.17
CA VAL A 236 -16.24 0.49 -12.62
C VAL A 236 -15.08 -0.09 -13.43
N ASP A 237 -13.87 -0.08 -12.85
CA ASP A 237 -12.63 -0.55 -13.48
C ASP A 237 -12.41 -2.06 -13.43
N GLN A 238 -13.22 -2.77 -12.67
CA GLN A 238 -13.14 -4.23 -12.53
C GLN A 238 -13.92 -4.96 -13.64
N ALA A 239 -14.45 -4.24 -14.64
CA ALA A 239 -15.07 -4.87 -15.79
C ALA A 239 -14.02 -5.76 -16.51
N PRO A 240 -14.29 -7.05 -16.74
CA PRO A 240 -13.28 -7.99 -17.21
C PRO A 240 -12.79 -7.58 -18.59
N THR A 241 -11.49 -7.30 -18.70
CA THR A 241 -10.81 -7.31 -19.99
C THR A 241 -10.94 -8.73 -20.54
N THR A 242 -11.57 -8.85 -21.70
CA THR A 242 -11.67 -10.13 -22.40
C THR A 242 -10.23 -10.60 -22.66
N PRO A 243 -9.84 -11.84 -22.29
CA PRO A 243 -8.49 -12.30 -22.56
C PRO A 243 -8.28 -12.29 -24.08
N THR A 244 -7.41 -11.41 -24.58
CA THR A 244 -6.90 -11.52 -25.93
C THR A 244 -6.06 -12.80 -25.96
N THR A 245 -6.67 -13.85 -26.48
CA THR A 245 -5.98 -15.11 -26.74
C THR A 245 -4.95 -14.83 -27.83
N PHE A 246 -3.67 -14.89 -27.49
CA PHE A 246 -2.60 -14.84 -28.47
C PHE A 246 -2.67 -16.11 -29.35
N PRO A 247 -2.76 -16.00 -30.68
CA PRO A 247 -2.69 -17.16 -31.55
C PRO A 247 -1.24 -17.61 -31.66
N GLY A 248 -0.85 -18.61 -30.87
CA GLY A 248 0.51 -19.13 -30.98
C GLY A 248 0.98 -20.04 -29.85
N ASP A 249 0.12 -20.87 -29.28
CA ASP A 249 0.60 -22.03 -28.49
C ASP A 249 0.42 -23.30 -29.31
N SER A 250 1.52 -23.73 -29.92
CA SER A 250 1.62 -25.00 -30.63
C SER A 250 1.67 -26.11 -29.59
N THR A 251 0.57 -26.85 -29.44
CA THR A 251 0.48 -27.99 -28.52
C THR A 251 1.18 -29.22 -29.11
N LEU A 252 2.09 -29.81 -28.33
CA LEU A 252 2.56 -31.20 -28.50
C LEU A 252 1.48 -32.15 -27.97
N PRO A 253 1.14 -33.25 -28.68
CA PRO A 253 0.08 -34.16 -28.27
C PRO A 253 0.57 -35.20 -27.27
N GLY A 254 -0.17 -35.38 -26.17
CA GLY A 254 -0.09 -36.61 -25.39
C GLY A 254 -0.47 -36.49 -23.92
N ALA A 255 -1.77 -36.65 -23.61
CA ALA A 255 -2.23 -37.44 -22.46
C ALA A 255 -3.77 -37.58 -22.53
N THR A 256 -4.21 -38.80 -22.83
CA THR A 256 -5.61 -39.23 -22.89
C THR A 256 -6.10 -39.69 -21.51
N GLY A 257 -7.34 -39.35 -21.15
CA GLY A 257 -8.14 -39.95 -20.06
C GLY A 257 -8.89 -38.90 -19.22
N ALA A 258 -10.10 -38.47 -19.61
CA ALA A 258 -11.42 -39.03 -19.22
C ALA A 258 -11.64 -39.00 -17.69
N THR A 259 -12.73 -38.49 -17.08
CA THR A 259 -14.12 -38.19 -17.50
C THR A 259 -14.80 -37.46 -16.32
N GLY A 260 -15.81 -36.62 -16.58
CA GLY A 260 -16.74 -36.15 -15.52
C GLY A 260 -17.44 -34.83 -15.81
N ALA A 261 -18.38 -34.82 -16.75
CA ALA A 261 -19.24 -33.68 -17.08
C ALA A 261 -20.66 -33.85 -16.49
N THR A 262 -21.15 -32.76 -15.89
CA THR A 262 -22.56 -32.40 -15.65
C THR A 262 -22.51 -30.87 -15.52
N GLY A 263 -23.20 -30.00 -16.26
CA GLY A 263 -24.36 -30.11 -17.12
C GLY A 263 -25.22 -28.89 -16.81
N ALA A 264 -25.23 -27.85 -17.67
CA ALA A 264 -26.22 -26.78 -17.65
C ALA A 264 -26.33 -26.12 -19.05
N THR A 265 -27.40 -26.51 -19.75
CA THR A 265 -28.22 -25.73 -20.69
C THR A 265 -28.24 -24.23 -20.37
N GLY A 266 -28.27 -23.26 -21.28
CA GLY A 266 -28.54 -23.20 -22.72
C GLY A 266 -29.15 -21.82 -23.00
N ALA A 267 -28.58 -21.02 -23.89
CA ALA A 267 -29.25 -19.85 -24.47
C ALA A 267 -28.58 -19.49 -25.80
N THR A 268 -29.26 -19.85 -26.88
CA THR A 268 -28.94 -19.43 -28.25
C THR A 268 -29.45 -18.01 -28.44
N VAL A 269 -28.58 -17.07 -28.79
CA VAL A 269 -28.98 -15.78 -29.36
C VAL A 269 -28.29 -15.63 -30.72
N THR A 270 -29.11 -15.70 -31.77
CA THR A 270 -28.75 -15.34 -33.14
C THR A 270 -29.25 -13.92 -33.38
N THR A 271 -28.35 -12.99 -33.71
CA THR A 271 -28.67 -11.73 -34.43
C THR A 271 -27.38 -11.14 -35.01
N VAL A 272 -27.13 -11.37 -36.32
CA VAL A 272 -27.22 -10.41 -37.44
C VAL A 272 -26.20 -9.26 -37.37
N ALA A 273 -25.25 -9.27 -38.31
CA ALA A 273 -24.27 -8.22 -38.56
C ALA A 273 -24.91 -7.01 -39.26
N PRO A 274 -24.52 -5.76 -38.92
CA PRO A 274 -24.85 -4.62 -39.74
C PRO A 274 -23.82 -4.44 -40.86
N SER A 275 -24.32 -4.46 -42.10
CA SER A 275 -23.67 -3.90 -43.28
C SER A 275 -23.86 -2.38 -43.29
N THR A 276 -22.79 -1.60 -43.41
CA THR A 276 -22.89 -0.18 -43.77
C THR A 276 -22.02 0.17 -44.96
N THR A 277 -22.75 0.45 -46.03
CA THR A 277 -22.38 1.03 -47.32
C THR A 277 -21.64 2.37 -47.16
N ALA A 278 -20.56 2.52 -47.92
CA ALA A 278 -19.87 3.79 -48.13
C ALA A 278 -20.74 4.74 -48.97
N ALA A 279 -20.92 5.97 -48.50
CA ALA A 279 -21.44 7.07 -49.31
C ALA A 279 -20.41 8.21 -49.32
N LEU A 280 -19.81 8.36 -50.51
CA LEU A 280 -18.97 9.48 -50.92
C LEU A 280 -19.88 10.72 -51.10
N VAL A 281 -19.58 11.85 -50.46
CA VAL A 281 -20.20 13.14 -50.83
C VAL A 281 -19.10 14.09 -51.25
N THR A 282 -19.15 14.44 -52.53
CA THR A 282 -18.28 15.36 -53.25
C THR A 282 -18.74 16.81 -53.04
N THR A 283 -17.75 17.69 -52.94
CA THR A 283 -17.80 19.15 -52.83
C THR A 283 -18.29 19.84 -54.12
N ALA A 284 -19.13 20.86 -53.99
CA ALA A 284 -19.31 21.99 -54.94
C ALA A 284 -19.97 23.15 -54.15
N VAL A 285 -19.27 24.23 -53.80
CA VAL A 285 -19.05 25.48 -54.56
C VAL A 285 -20.33 26.05 -55.19
N ASN A 286 -20.89 27.06 -54.52
CA ASN A 286 -21.15 28.39 -55.07
C ASN A 286 -21.29 29.40 -53.92
#